data_AF-Q46W09-F1
#
_entry.id   AF-Q46W09-F1
#
_cell.length_a   1.000
_cell.length_b   1.000
_cell.length_c   1.000
_cell.angle_alpha   90.00
_cell.angle_beta   90.00
_cell.angle_gamma   90.00
#
_symmetry.space_group_name_H-M   'P 1'
#
loop_
_entity.id
_entity.type
_entity.pdbx_description
1 polymer ?
#
loop_
_entity_poly.entity_id
_entity_poly.type
_entity_poly.pdbx_seq_one_letter_code
_entity_poly.pdbx_strand_id
1 'polypeptide(L)'
;MSSENPFEIVARLETSIGLSSGFFKKLQEEDDWTHVVKLHALLEAALSHVIVHRLDCDALGPPISRLEMSDKDKGKVAFASALGLIEAADRAFIILLSQLRNKCVHDVRQAEEFSLAKTCAAMDASQKNNFVKAVWIDEETRASVKGKLLSSPRIFLHLGALRVLAVLCMRKETETLRRQYDEMVKQGYDELVKQREEETGRSALHDALLIARARQEQEQSGGQDKEA
;
A
#
# COMPACT_ATOMS: atom_id res chain seq x y z
N MET A 1 4.59 15.84 -19.57
CA MET A 1 4.96 14.57 -18.93
C MET A 1 4.04 13.52 -19.51
N SER A 2 4.55 12.55 -20.27
CA SER A 2 3.71 11.44 -20.74
C SER A 2 3.12 10.75 -19.51
N SER A 3 1.79 10.67 -19.44
CA SER A 3 1.11 9.94 -18.37
C SER A 3 1.58 8.48 -18.42
N GLU A 4 2.30 8.05 -17.41
CA GLU A 4 2.83 6.69 -17.34
C GLU A 4 1.69 5.67 -17.40
N ASN A 5 1.89 4.59 -18.15
CA ASN A 5 0.86 3.58 -18.35
C ASN A 5 0.65 2.78 -17.05
N PRO A 6 -0.58 2.68 -16.49
CA PRO A 6 -0.83 1.92 -15.27
C PRO A 6 -0.38 0.46 -15.33
N PHE A 7 -0.38 -0.17 -16.51
CA PHE A 7 0.10 -1.55 -16.67
C PHE A 7 1.63 -1.67 -16.51
N GLU A 8 2.39 -0.65 -16.90
CA GLU A 8 3.84 -0.62 -16.71
C GLU A 8 4.18 -0.44 -15.22
N ILE A 9 3.41 0.38 -14.52
CA ILE A 9 3.50 0.53 -13.05
C ILE A 9 3.26 -0.83 -12.37
N VAL A 10 2.18 -1.53 -12.72
CA VAL A 10 1.89 -2.86 -12.14
C VAL A 10 2.96 -3.89 -12.49
N ALA A 11 3.54 -3.86 -13.69
CA ALA A 11 4.61 -4.78 -14.08
C ALA A 11 5.87 -4.64 -13.23
N ARG A 12 6.19 -3.43 -12.74
CA ARG A 12 7.29 -3.24 -11.78
C ARG A 12 6.98 -3.88 -10.43
N LEU A 13 5.74 -3.74 -9.96
CA LEU A 13 5.29 -4.38 -8.72
C LEU A 13 5.37 -5.92 -8.84
N GLU A 14 4.89 -6.50 -9.94
CA GLU A 14 4.99 -7.95 -10.23
C GLU A 14 6.43 -8.44 -10.11
N THR A 15 7.36 -7.75 -10.78
CA THR A 15 8.78 -8.09 -10.74
C THR A 15 9.31 -8.05 -9.31
N SER A 16 8.91 -7.05 -8.52
CA SER A 16 9.37 -6.93 -7.13
C SER A 16 8.81 -7.95 -6.15
N ILE A 17 7.70 -8.61 -6.51
CA ILE A 17 7.13 -9.73 -5.74
C ILE A 17 7.51 -11.10 -6.33
N GLY A 18 8.44 -11.13 -7.28
CA GLY A 18 8.97 -12.37 -7.88
C GLY A 18 8.08 -12.98 -8.97
N LEU A 19 7.13 -12.23 -9.52
CA LEU A 19 6.32 -12.65 -10.67
C LEU A 19 6.93 -12.16 -11.98
N SER A 20 6.59 -12.85 -13.08
CA SER A 20 6.94 -12.39 -14.42
C SER A 20 6.10 -11.18 -14.82
N SER A 21 6.75 -10.22 -15.50
CA SER A 21 6.07 -9.05 -16.07
C SER A 21 4.94 -9.48 -17.00
N GLY A 22 3.77 -8.87 -16.82
CA GLY A 22 2.54 -9.13 -17.58
C GLY A 22 1.66 -10.23 -16.99
N PHE A 23 1.96 -10.75 -15.80
CA PHE A 23 1.13 -11.74 -15.11
C PHE A 23 -0.33 -11.25 -14.96
N PHE A 24 -0.52 -10.05 -14.44
CA PHE A 24 -1.78 -9.37 -14.22
C PHE A 24 -2.54 -9.22 -15.54
N LYS A 25 -1.88 -8.73 -16.59
CA LYS A 25 -2.50 -8.55 -17.91
C LYS A 25 -3.08 -9.87 -18.43
N LYS A 26 -2.32 -10.97 -18.31
CA LYS A 26 -2.76 -12.31 -18.72
C LYS A 26 -3.96 -12.82 -17.92
N LEU A 27 -4.20 -12.34 -16.70
CA LEU A 27 -5.39 -12.73 -15.93
C LEU A 27 -6.70 -12.39 -16.64
N GLN A 28 -6.74 -11.42 -17.55
CA GLN A 28 -7.97 -11.11 -18.30
C GLN A 28 -8.43 -12.24 -19.21
N GLU A 29 -7.50 -13.10 -19.63
CA GLU A 29 -7.74 -14.21 -20.57
C GLU A 29 -8.28 -15.46 -19.84
N GLU A 30 -8.20 -15.48 -18.52
CA GLU A 30 -8.64 -16.59 -17.68
C GLU A 30 -10.17 -16.62 -17.51
N ASP A 31 -10.70 -17.77 -17.10
CA ASP A 31 -12.11 -17.91 -16.70
C ASP A 31 -12.42 -17.13 -15.40
N ASP A 32 -13.70 -16.95 -15.07
CA ASP A 32 -14.12 -16.15 -13.91
C ASP A 32 -13.57 -16.68 -12.58
N TRP A 33 -13.49 -18.00 -12.41
CA TRP A 33 -13.00 -18.62 -11.18
C TRP A 33 -11.50 -18.39 -11.03
N THR A 34 -10.73 -18.75 -12.07
CA THR A 34 -9.28 -18.60 -12.09
C THR A 34 -8.88 -17.13 -11.97
N HIS A 35 -9.61 -16.24 -12.64
CA HIS A 35 -9.41 -14.80 -12.56
C HIS A 35 -9.53 -14.30 -11.13
N VAL A 36 -10.65 -14.59 -10.44
CA VAL A 36 -10.89 -14.12 -9.06
C VAL A 36 -9.84 -14.66 -8.09
N VAL A 37 -9.53 -15.96 -8.17
CA VAL A 37 -8.58 -16.61 -7.26
C VAL A 37 -7.16 -16.04 -7.45
N LYS A 38 -6.66 -15.99 -8.67
CA LYS A 38 -5.31 -15.47 -8.96
C LYS A 38 -5.20 -13.97 -8.69
N LEU A 39 -6.26 -13.20 -8.98
CA LEU A 39 -6.29 -11.76 -8.71
C LEU A 39 -6.24 -11.46 -7.21
N HIS A 40 -6.96 -12.25 -6.41
CA HIS A 40 -6.92 -12.14 -4.94
C HIS A 40 -5.53 -12.48 -4.40
N ALA A 41 -4.93 -13.58 -4.86
CA ALA A 41 -3.57 -13.98 -4.47
C ALA A 41 -2.52 -12.93 -4.85
N LEU A 42 -2.66 -12.29 -6.02
CA LEU A 42 -1.78 -11.21 -6.44
C LEU A 42 -1.85 -10.00 -5.50
N LEU A 43 -3.06 -9.54 -5.15
CA LEU A 43 -3.22 -8.45 -4.19
C LEU A 43 -2.67 -8.81 -2.80
N GLU A 44 -2.84 -10.07 -2.38
CA GLU A 44 -2.32 -10.55 -1.10
C GLU A 44 -0.78 -10.52 -1.05
N ALA A 45 -0.13 -10.98 -2.12
CA ALA A 45 1.32 -10.90 -2.26
C ALA A 45 1.79 -9.44 -2.32
N ALA A 46 1.12 -8.59 -3.10
CA ALA A 46 1.43 -7.18 -3.23
C ALA A 46 1.31 -6.43 -1.89
N LEU A 47 0.23 -6.62 -1.13
CA LEU A 47 0.08 -6.01 0.19
C LEU A 47 1.16 -6.48 1.15
N SER A 48 1.46 -7.78 1.18
CA SER A 48 2.52 -8.31 2.05
C SER A 48 3.85 -7.64 1.76
N HIS A 49 4.22 -7.56 0.48
CA HIS A 49 5.46 -6.95 0.04
C HIS A 49 5.52 -5.47 0.42
N VAL A 50 4.47 -4.70 0.12
CA VAL A 50 4.48 -3.25 0.37
C VAL A 50 4.41 -2.92 1.86
N ILE A 51 3.75 -3.74 2.69
CA ILE A 51 3.78 -3.60 4.16
C ILE A 51 5.20 -3.81 4.69
N VAL A 52 5.85 -4.90 4.31
CA VAL A 52 7.23 -5.22 4.74
C VAL A 52 8.19 -4.14 4.27
N HIS A 53 8.06 -3.71 3.00
CA HIS A 53 8.83 -2.61 2.44
C HIS A 53 8.65 -1.34 3.26
N ARG A 54 7.40 -0.96 3.58
CA ARG A 54 7.09 0.25 4.36
C ARG A 54 7.66 0.22 5.77
N LEU A 55 7.72 -0.95 6.40
CA LEU A 55 8.26 -1.13 7.75
C LEU A 55 9.80 -1.23 7.77
N ASP A 56 10.44 -1.37 6.61
CA ASP A 56 11.90 -1.51 6.47
C ASP A 56 12.48 -2.64 7.34
N CYS A 57 11.75 -3.75 7.41
CA CYS A 57 12.11 -4.86 8.29
C CYS A 57 11.80 -6.21 7.62
N ASP A 58 12.77 -6.74 6.89
CA ASP A 58 12.64 -8.01 6.15
C ASP A 58 12.27 -9.20 7.05
N ALA A 59 12.67 -9.16 8.32
CA ALA A 59 12.31 -10.18 9.31
C ALA A 59 10.78 -10.28 9.53
N LEU A 60 10.02 -9.23 9.19
CA LEU A 60 8.55 -9.25 9.22
C LEU A 60 7.91 -9.94 8.01
N GLY A 61 8.68 -10.30 6.98
CA GLY A 61 8.16 -10.99 5.79
C GLY A 61 7.34 -12.25 6.13
N PRO A 62 7.91 -13.25 6.81
CA PRO A 62 7.20 -14.48 7.17
C PRO A 62 5.96 -14.28 8.07
N PRO A 63 5.96 -13.45 9.14
CA PRO A 63 4.74 -13.22 9.91
C PRO A 63 3.68 -12.44 9.11
N ILE A 64 4.06 -11.43 8.32
CA ILE A 64 3.09 -10.64 7.52
C ILE A 64 2.43 -11.50 6.44
N SER A 65 3.19 -12.37 5.76
CA SER A 65 2.63 -13.24 4.71
C SER A 65 1.57 -14.21 5.23
N ARG A 66 1.66 -14.62 6.51
CA ARG A 66 0.72 -15.52 7.17
C ARG A 66 -0.53 -14.84 7.74
N LEU A 67 -0.58 -13.51 7.80
CA LEU A 67 -1.79 -12.81 8.25
C LEU A 67 -2.96 -13.10 7.32
N GLU A 68 -4.19 -13.09 7.82
CA GLU A 68 -5.35 -13.16 6.93
C GLU A 68 -5.46 -11.88 6.10
N MET A 69 -6.01 -11.96 4.89
CA MET A 69 -6.15 -10.79 4.02
C MET A 69 -7.07 -9.73 4.64
N SER A 70 -8.28 -10.12 5.02
CA SER A 70 -9.40 -9.19 5.30
C SER A 70 -9.98 -9.33 6.72
N ASP A 71 -9.22 -9.87 7.67
CA ASP A 71 -9.56 -9.73 9.09
C ASP A 71 -9.57 -8.23 9.45
N LYS A 72 -10.64 -7.79 10.13
CA LYS A 72 -10.93 -6.37 10.38
C LYS A 72 -9.91 -5.69 11.29
N ASP A 73 -9.33 -6.44 12.23
CA ASP A 73 -8.53 -5.89 13.32
C ASP A 73 -7.05 -6.26 13.19
N LYS A 74 -6.74 -7.41 12.57
CA LYS A 74 -5.37 -7.95 12.48
C LYS A 74 -4.98 -8.44 11.07
N GLY A 75 -5.81 -8.19 10.06
CA GLY A 75 -5.53 -8.60 8.69
C GLY A 75 -4.55 -7.69 7.95
N LYS A 76 -4.03 -8.15 6.81
CA LYS A 76 -3.15 -7.36 5.92
C LYS A 76 -3.78 -6.02 5.53
N VAL A 77 -5.09 -6.00 5.27
CA VAL A 77 -5.85 -4.76 4.97
C VAL A 77 -5.82 -3.79 6.15
N ALA A 78 -5.96 -4.25 7.40
CA ALA A 78 -5.92 -3.40 8.58
C ALA A 78 -4.53 -2.75 8.75
N PHE A 79 -3.46 -3.52 8.59
CA PHE A 79 -2.08 -3.01 8.58
C PHE A 79 -1.86 -2.00 7.45
N ALA A 80 -2.27 -2.33 6.22
CA ALA A 80 -2.09 -1.44 5.08
C ALA A 80 -2.83 -0.11 5.26
N SER A 81 -4.05 -0.13 5.82
CA SER A 81 -4.78 1.09 6.15
C SER A 81 -4.09 1.90 7.25
N ALA A 82 -3.65 1.26 8.34
CA ALA A 82 -2.96 1.94 9.45
C ALA A 82 -1.65 2.60 9.01
N LEU A 83 -0.94 2.00 8.05
CA LEU A 83 0.29 2.53 7.46
C LEU A 83 0.04 3.58 6.36
N GLY A 84 -1.22 3.89 6.03
CA GLY A 84 -1.57 4.84 4.97
C GLY A 84 -1.25 4.34 3.55
N LEU A 85 -1.14 3.02 3.36
CA LEU A 85 -0.80 2.41 2.06
C LEU A 85 -2.02 2.28 1.13
N ILE A 86 -3.22 2.24 1.70
CA ILE A 86 -4.48 2.10 0.97
C ILE A 86 -5.57 3.00 1.58
N GLU A 87 -6.49 3.46 0.75
CA GLU A 87 -7.61 4.32 1.16
C GLU A 87 -8.90 3.51 1.38
N ALA A 88 -9.96 4.18 1.85
CA ALA A 88 -11.24 3.54 2.15
C ALA A 88 -11.84 2.80 0.93
N ALA A 89 -11.70 3.36 -0.27
CA ALA A 89 -12.18 2.74 -1.51
C ALA A 89 -11.37 1.48 -1.89
N ASP A 90 -10.05 1.50 -1.72
CA ASP A 90 -9.18 0.33 -1.92
C ASP A 90 -9.55 -0.81 -0.98
N ARG A 91 -9.74 -0.46 0.30
CA ARG A 91 -10.18 -1.41 1.32
C ARG A 91 -11.52 -2.05 0.95
N ALA A 92 -12.50 -1.24 0.51
CA ALA A 92 -13.80 -1.75 0.09
C ALA A 92 -13.68 -2.75 -1.08
N PHE A 93 -12.84 -2.43 -2.07
CA PHE A 93 -12.53 -3.32 -3.19
C PHE A 93 -11.90 -4.65 -2.74
N ILE A 94 -10.86 -4.59 -1.90
CA ILE A 94 -10.13 -5.79 -1.43
C ILE A 94 -11.04 -6.70 -0.59
N ILE A 95 -11.90 -6.12 0.25
CA ILE A 95 -12.90 -6.87 1.03
C ILE A 95 -13.88 -7.56 0.09
N LEU A 96 -14.40 -6.85 -0.92
CA LEU A 96 -15.26 -7.45 -1.93
C LEU A 96 -14.58 -8.63 -2.64
N LEU A 97 -13.34 -8.46 -3.08
CA LEU A 97 -12.61 -9.52 -3.78
C LEU A 97 -12.37 -10.73 -2.86
N SER A 98 -12.10 -10.51 -1.57
CA SER A 98 -11.98 -11.59 -0.59
C SER A 98 -13.29 -12.38 -0.43
N GLN A 99 -14.43 -11.69 -0.43
CA GLN A 99 -15.75 -12.33 -0.40
C GLN A 99 -16.02 -13.16 -1.67
N LEU A 100 -15.64 -12.65 -2.85
CA LEU A 100 -15.73 -13.40 -4.11
C LEU A 100 -14.84 -14.64 -4.08
N ARG A 101 -13.57 -14.50 -3.68
CA ARG A 101 -12.63 -15.61 -3.55
C ARG A 101 -13.13 -16.68 -2.59
N ASN A 102 -13.71 -16.29 -1.46
CA ASN A 102 -14.29 -17.25 -0.52
C ASN A 102 -15.41 -18.07 -1.19
N LYS A 103 -16.30 -17.42 -1.95
CA LYS A 103 -17.31 -18.15 -2.74
C LYS A 103 -16.68 -19.14 -3.72
N CYS A 104 -15.59 -18.76 -4.38
CA CYS A 104 -14.89 -19.63 -5.33
C CYS A 104 -14.24 -20.87 -4.69
N VAL A 105 -13.72 -20.76 -3.46
CA VAL A 105 -12.89 -21.82 -2.86
C VAL A 105 -13.60 -22.69 -1.82
N HIS A 106 -14.78 -22.27 -1.34
CA HIS A 106 -15.54 -23.04 -0.35
C HIS A 106 -16.21 -24.30 -0.93
N ASP A 107 -16.43 -24.35 -2.25
CA ASP A 107 -16.99 -25.50 -2.94
C ASP A 107 -16.23 -25.71 -4.25
N VAL A 108 -15.55 -26.86 -4.39
CA VAL A 108 -14.72 -27.16 -5.55
C VAL A 108 -15.51 -27.18 -6.87
N ARG A 109 -16.82 -27.43 -6.83
CA ARG A 109 -17.69 -27.38 -8.02
C ARG A 109 -17.74 -25.98 -8.63
N GLN A 110 -17.44 -24.95 -7.84
CA GLN A 110 -17.32 -23.58 -8.33
C GLN A 110 -16.16 -23.41 -9.33
N ALA A 111 -15.17 -24.31 -9.37
CA ALA A 111 -14.12 -24.27 -10.37
C ALA A 111 -14.66 -24.38 -11.81
N GLU A 112 -15.80 -25.05 -12.01
CA GLU A 112 -16.41 -25.23 -13.33
C GLU A 112 -17.64 -24.32 -13.52
N GLU A 113 -18.40 -24.05 -12.45
CA GLU A 113 -19.72 -23.40 -12.57
C GLU A 113 -19.71 -21.90 -12.25
N PHE A 114 -18.65 -21.40 -11.60
CA PHE A 114 -18.63 -20.03 -11.10
C PHE A 114 -18.70 -19.03 -12.25
N SER A 115 -19.62 -18.07 -12.10
CA SER A 115 -19.77 -16.97 -13.03
C SER A 115 -20.01 -15.68 -12.26
N LEU A 116 -19.20 -14.67 -12.55
CA LEU A 116 -19.36 -13.34 -11.99
C LEU A 116 -20.67 -12.71 -12.43
N ALA A 117 -21.06 -12.89 -13.69
CA ALA A 117 -22.31 -12.36 -14.23
C ALA A 117 -23.53 -12.98 -13.52
N LYS A 118 -23.57 -14.31 -13.36
CA LYS A 118 -24.63 -14.98 -12.58
C LYS A 118 -24.64 -14.53 -11.12
N THR A 119 -23.45 -14.40 -10.52
CA THR A 119 -23.29 -13.91 -9.14
C THR A 119 -23.87 -12.50 -9.00
N CYS A 120 -23.58 -11.58 -9.92
CA CYS A 120 -24.11 -10.22 -9.91
C CYS A 120 -25.62 -10.18 -10.20
N ALA A 121 -26.14 -11.04 -11.08
CA ALA A 121 -27.56 -11.12 -11.39
C ALA A 121 -28.38 -11.51 -10.15
N ALA A 122 -27.89 -12.50 -9.39
CA ALA A 122 -28.52 -13.02 -8.17
C ALA A 122 -28.48 -12.05 -6.96
N MET A 123 -27.72 -10.95 -7.04
CA MET A 123 -27.66 -9.96 -5.97
C MET A 123 -28.96 -9.14 -5.86
N ASP A 124 -29.35 -8.82 -4.63
CA ASP A 124 -30.38 -7.84 -4.36
C ASP A 124 -29.92 -6.39 -4.69
N ALA A 125 -30.82 -5.42 -4.58
CA ALA A 125 -30.53 -4.03 -4.91
C ALA A 125 -29.41 -3.41 -4.03
N SER A 126 -29.37 -3.78 -2.74
CA SER A 126 -28.36 -3.29 -1.79
C SER A 126 -26.99 -3.88 -2.10
N GLN A 127 -26.93 -5.20 -2.32
CA GLN A 127 -25.73 -5.91 -2.72
C GLN A 127 -25.16 -5.38 -4.04
N LYS A 128 -26.02 -5.13 -5.05
CA LYS A 128 -25.60 -4.51 -6.32
C LYS A 128 -24.99 -3.12 -6.12
N ASN A 129 -25.59 -2.30 -5.26
CA ASN A 129 -25.05 -0.98 -4.96
C ASN A 129 -23.70 -1.05 -4.25
N ASN A 130 -23.53 -1.96 -3.30
CA ASN A 130 -22.28 -2.16 -2.59
C ASN A 130 -21.18 -2.69 -3.53
N PHE A 131 -21.52 -3.63 -4.41
CA PHE A 131 -20.62 -4.15 -5.44
C PHE A 131 -20.12 -3.02 -6.34
N VAL A 132 -21.03 -2.23 -6.91
CA VAL A 132 -20.68 -1.11 -7.80
C VAL A 132 -19.80 -0.08 -7.09
N LYS A 133 -20.13 0.30 -5.86
CA LYS A 133 -19.33 1.26 -5.07
C LYS A 133 -17.92 0.76 -4.79
N ALA A 134 -17.76 -0.54 -4.52
CA ALA A 134 -16.46 -1.13 -4.23
C ALA A 134 -15.59 -1.28 -5.49
N VAL A 135 -16.19 -1.55 -6.65
CA VAL A 135 -15.46 -1.75 -7.91
C VAL A 135 -15.19 -0.44 -8.64
N TRP A 136 -16.10 0.53 -8.56
CA TRP A 136 -16.02 1.80 -9.29
C TRP A 136 -16.05 3.00 -8.34
N ILE A 137 -14.89 3.64 -8.20
CA ILE A 137 -14.67 4.72 -7.24
C ILE A 137 -15.34 6.03 -7.65
N ASP A 138 -15.32 6.35 -8.94
CA ASP A 138 -15.84 7.63 -9.44
C ASP A 138 -17.36 7.72 -9.27
N GLU A 139 -17.79 8.63 -8.40
CA GLU A 139 -19.19 8.81 -8.03
C GLU A 139 -20.01 9.39 -9.18
N GLU A 140 -19.41 10.28 -9.97
CA GLU A 140 -20.10 11.04 -11.02
C GLU A 140 -20.56 10.12 -12.14
N THR A 141 -19.70 9.17 -12.53
CA THR A 141 -20.00 8.21 -13.60
C THR A 141 -20.64 6.92 -13.08
N ARG A 142 -20.75 6.72 -11.76
CA ARG A 142 -21.23 5.46 -11.16
C ARG A 142 -22.59 5.01 -11.69
N ALA A 143 -23.53 5.95 -11.82
CA ALA A 143 -24.88 5.65 -12.29
C ALA A 143 -24.88 5.17 -13.75
N SER A 144 -24.05 5.77 -14.61
CA SER A 144 -23.99 5.46 -16.04
C SER A 144 -23.25 4.15 -16.33
N VAL A 145 -22.28 3.76 -15.49
CA VAL A 145 -21.55 2.50 -15.65
C VAL A 145 -22.22 1.30 -14.98
N LYS A 146 -23.11 1.51 -14.00
CA LYS A 146 -23.72 0.46 -13.17
C LYS A 146 -24.28 -0.72 -13.99
N GLY A 147 -25.05 -0.44 -15.05
CA GLY A 147 -25.63 -1.49 -15.89
C GLY A 147 -24.55 -2.37 -16.55
N LYS A 148 -23.56 -1.74 -17.17
CA LYS A 148 -22.43 -2.42 -17.83
C LYS A 148 -21.55 -3.19 -16.83
N LEU A 149 -21.35 -2.62 -15.65
CA LEU A 149 -20.57 -3.23 -14.59
C LEU A 149 -21.22 -4.53 -14.10
N LEU A 150 -22.54 -4.54 -13.92
CA LEU A 150 -23.26 -5.73 -13.49
C LEU A 150 -23.42 -6.79 -14.59
N SER A 151 -23.46 -6.38 -15.87
CA SER A 151 -23.52 -7.32 -17.00
C SER A 151 -22.16 -7.90 -17.39
N SER A 152 -21.09 -7.15 -17.17
CA SER A 152 -19.72 -7.51 -17.57
C SER A 152 -18.72 -7.31 -16.43
N PRO A 153 -18.92 -7.91 -15.23
CA PRO A 153 -18.17 -7.59 -14.01
C PRO A 153 -16.67 -7.85 -14.08
N ARG A 154 -16.20 -8.81 -14.90
CA ARG A 154 -14.77 -9.19 -14.97
C ARG A 154 -13.87 -8.01 -15.35
N ILE A 155 -14.22 -7.25 -16.40
CA ILE A 155 -13.38 -6.12 -16.83
C ILE A 155 -13.32 -5.04 -15.76
N PHE A 156 -14.42 -4.80 -15.04
CA PHE A 156 -14.44 -3.80 -13.98
C PHE A 156 -13.68 -4.27 -12.73
N LEU A 157 -13.75 -5.55 -12.36
CA LEU A 157 -12.89 -6.10 -11.30
C LEU A 157 -11.42 -5.98 -11.66
N HIS A 158 -11.06 -6.27 -12.91
CA HIS A 158 -9.71 -6.12 -13.41
C HIS A 158 -9.25 -4.65 -13.33
N LEU A 159 -10.06 -3.69 -13.77
CA LEU A 159 -9.74 -2.26 -13.66
C LEU A 159 -9.63 -1.80 -12.19
N GLY A 160 -10.52 -2.29 -11.32
CA GLY A 160 -10.45 -2.02 -9.88
C GLY A 160 -9.14 -2.51 -9.26
N ALA A 161 -8.68 -3.70 -9.65
CA ALA A 161 -7.41 -4.23 -9.19
C ALA A 161 -6.20 -3.52 -9.80
N LEU A 162 -6.24 -3.15 -11.08
CA LEU A 162 -5.20 -2.34 -11.74
C LEU A 162 -4.94 -1.07 -10.94
N ARG A 163 -6.02 -0.39 -10.54
CA ARG A 163 -5.97 0.81 -9.71
C ARG A 163 -5.30 0.54 -8.36
N VAL A 164 -5.73 -0.48 -7.62
CA VAL A 164 -5.15 -0.79 -6.29
C VAL A 164 -3.69 -1.18 -6.41
N LEU A 165 -3.32 -2.04 -7.36
CA LEU A 165 -1.93 -2.45 -7.58
C LEU A 165 -1.04 -1.27 -7.98
N ALA A 166 -1.53 -0.38 -8.85
CA ALA A 166 -0.80 0.83 -9.22
C ALA A 166 -0.59 1.75 -8.01
N VAL A 167 -1.62 1.96 -7.17
CA VAL A 167 -1.50 2.71 -5.91
C VAL A 167 -0.43 2.09 -5.01
N LEU A 168 -0.45 0.77 -4.80
CA LEU A 168 0.55 0.08 -3.98
C LEU A 168 1.97 0.25 -4.52
N CYS A 169 2.16 0.15 -5.84
CA CYS A 169 3.46 0.36 -6.47
C CYS A 169 3.95 1.80 -6.25
N MET A 170 3.10 2.79 -6.48
CA MET A 170 3.44 4.20 -6.26
C MET A 170 3.78 4.49 -4.80
N ARG A 171 3.05 3.90 -3.84
CA ARG A 171 3.35 4.04 -2.40
C ARG A 171 4.72 3.45 -2.06
N LYS A 172 5.04 2.29 -2.60
CA LYS A 172 6.35 1.66 -2.43
C LYS A 172 7.48 2.52 -3.01
N GLU A 173 7.32 3.01 -4.25
CA GLU A 173 8.33 3.85 -4.91
C GLU A 173 8.53 5.18 -4.19
N THR A 174 7.45 5.80 -3.73
CA THR A 174 7.49 7.03 -2.92
C THR A 174 8.29 6.81 -1.63
N GLU A 175 8.08 5.67 -0.96
CA GLU A 175 8.81 5.34 0.26
C GLU A 175 10.30 5.09 0.00
N THR A 176 10.65 4.43 -1.11
CA THR A 176 12.06 4.26 -1.51
C THR A 176 12.73 5.61 -1.77
N LEU A 177 12.08 6.49 -2.53
CA LEU A 177 12.60 7.83 -2.82
C LEU A 177 12.76 8.66 -1.55
N ARG A 178 11.80 8.55 -0.61
CA ARG A 178 11.90 9.21 0.69
C ARG A 178 13.15 8.75 1.45
N ARG A 179 13.42 7.45 1.52
CA ARG A 179 14.61 6.92 2.22
C ARG A 179 15.91 7.40 1.57
N GLN A 180 15.98 7.36 0.25
CA GLN A 180 17.15 7.86 -0.48
C GLN A 180 17.38 9.35 -0.21
N TYR A 181 16.31 10.15 -0.17
CA TYR A 181 16.40 11.56 0.19
C TYR A 181 16.90 11.75 1.63
N ASP A 182 16.33 11.02 2.60
CA ASP A 182 16.73 11.11 4.01
C ASP A 182 18.20 10.70 4.21
N GLU A 183 18.69 9.69 3.49
CA GLU A 183 20.10 9.28 3.47
C GLU A 183 21.02 10.35 2.87
N MET A 184 20.65 10.94 1.73
CA MET A 184 21.42 12.02 1.11
C MET A 184 21.51 13.24 2.03
N VAL A 185 20.41 13.61 2.69
CA VAL A 185 20.38 14.70 3.66
C VAL A 185 21.32 14.39 4.84
N LYS A 186 21.27 13.17 5.37
CA LYS A 186 22.16 12.73 6.46
C LYS A 186 23.64 12.81 6.06
N GLN A 187 24.00 12.30 4.89
CA GLN A 187 25.37 12.36 4.37
C GLN A 187 25.86 13.80 4.22
N GLY A 188 25.02 14.69 3.66
CA GLY A 188 25.37 16.12 3.55
C GLY A 188 25.60 16.79 4.91
N TYR A 189 24.79 16.46 5.92
CA TYR A 189 25.03 16.94 7.29
C TYR A 189 26.33 16.41 7.89
N ASP A 190 26.62 15.11 7.72
CA ASP A 190 27.85 14.49 8.23
C ASP A 190 29.10 15.11 7.57
N GLU A 191 29.04 15.41 6.27
CA GLU A 191 30.11 16.11 5.54
C GLU A 191 30.33 17.55 6.04
N LEU A 192 29.24 18.32 6.25
CA LEU A 192 29.33 19.68 6.78
C LEU A 192 29.89 19.70 8.21
N VAL A 193 29.49 18.75 9.05
CA VAL A 193 30.06 18.57 10.39
C VAL A 193 31.55 18.32 10.28
N LYS A 194 31.96 17.35 9.46
CA LYS A 194 33.37 17.01 9.27
C LYS A 194 34.21 18.19 8.77
N GLN A 195 33.73 18.94 7.77
CA GLN A 195 34.41 20.13 7.27
C GLN A 195 34.59 21.19 8.35
N ARG A 196 33.56 21.44 9.17
CA ARG A 196 33.66 22.37 10.30
C ARG A 196 34.67 21.90 11.34
N GLU A 197 34.71 20.61 11.66
CA GLU A 197 35.68 20.06 12.61
C GLU A 197 37.11 20.21 12.09
N GLU A 198 37.32 20.02 10.78
CA GLU A 198 38.60 20.25 10.10
C GLU A 198 39.01 21.73 10.10
N GLU A 199 38.08 22.65 9.87
CA GLU A 199 38.33 24.10 9.86
C GLU A 199 38.59 24.68 11.25
N THR A 200 37.86 24.22 12.27
CA THR A 200 37.93 24.78 13.63
C THR A 200 38.87 24.03 14.56
N GLY A 201 39.27 22.80 14.21
CA GLY A 201 40.00 21.88 15.08
C GLY A 201 39.19 21.43 16.31
N ARG A 202 37.88 21.69 16.36
CA ARG A 202 36.99 21.37 17.48
C ARG A 202 35.89 20.45 17.00
N SER A 203 35.63 19.39 17.76
CA SER A 203 34.53 18.50 17.43
C SER A 203 33.17 19.16 17.68
N ALA A 204 32.14 18.76 16.93
CA ALA A 204 30.76 19.19 17.16
C ALA A 204 30.28 18.84 18.57
N LEU A 205 30.78 17.74 19.14
CA LEU A 205 30.54 17.34 20.53
C LEU A 205 31.15 18.35 21.53
N HIS A 206 32.34 18.86 21.24
CA HIS A 206 33.00 19.85 22.09
C HIS A 206 32.21 21.17 22.13
N ASP A 207 31.74 21.64 20.97
CA ASP A 207 30.93 22.85 20.89
C ASP A 207 29.56 22.67 21.56
N ALA A 208 28.92 21.50 21.42
CA ALA A 208 27.67 21.18 22.10
C ALA A 208 27.83 21.17 23.64
N LEU A 209 28.94 20.63 24.14
CA LEU A 209 29.27 20.63 25.57
C LEU A 209 29.50 22.05 26.11
N LEU A 210 30.17 22.92 25.34
CA LEU A 210 30.36 24.33 25.71
C LEU A 210 29.02 25.07 25.79
N ILE A 211 28.12 24.86 24.83
CA ILE A 211 26.78 25.46 24.83
C ILE A 211 25.94 24.95 26.00
N ALA A 212 25.96 23.63 26.26
CA ALA A 212 25.22 23.03 27.37
C ALA A 212 25.70 23.57 28.72
N ARG A 213 27.02 23.70 28.90
CA ARG A 213 27.62 24.28 30.10
C ARG A 213 27.25 25.75 30.29
N ALA A 214 27.30 26.55 29.22
CA ALA A 214 26.91 27.95 29.28
C ALA A 214 25.43 28.15 29.66
N ARG A 215 24.53 27.27 29.19
CA ARG A 215 23.11 27.26 29.61
C ARG A 215 22.94 26.92 31.08
N GLN A 216 23.67 25.91 31.57
CA GLN A 216 23.60 25.48 32.96
C GLN A 216 24.10 26.58 33.92
N GLU A 217 25.16 27.32 33.54
CA GLU A 217 25.68 28.46 34.30
C GLU A 217 24.70 29.66 34.30
N GLN A 218 23.96 29.89 33.20
CA GLN A 218 22.88 30.90 33.14
C GLN A 218 21.67 30.53 34.01
N GLU A 219 21.28 29.26 34.05
CA GLU A 219 20.18 28.80 34.91
C GLU A 219 20.53 28.87 36.40
N GLN A 220 21.79 28.62 36.76
CA GLN A 220 22.28 28.74 38.15
C GLN A 220 22.40 30.19 38.61
N SER A 221 22.80 31.11 37.71
CA SER A 221 22.88 32.55 38.02
C SER A 221 21.51 33.22 38.07
N GLY A 222 20.56 32.83 37.21
CA GLY A 222 19.18 33.36 37.24
C GLY A 222 18.32 32.88 38.41
N GLY A 223 18.75 31.83 39.14
CA GLY A 223 18.07 31.34 40.35
C GLY A 223 18.36 32.16 41.62
N GLN A 224 19.49 32.89 41.67
CA GLN A 224 19.89 33.65 42.86
C GLN A 224 19.17 35.00 43.00
N ASP A 225 18.57 35.52 41.93
CA ASP A 225 17.84 36.81 41.94
C ASP A 225 16.33 36.69 42.31
N LYS A 226 15.83 35.49 42.66
CA LYS A 226 14.42 35.27 43.05
C LYS A 226 14.17 35.03 44.54
N GLU A 227 15.19 35.07 45.38
CA GLU A 227 15.08 34.89 46.85
C GLU A 227 15.33 36.19 47.66
N ALA A 228 15.27 37.36 47.02
CA ALA A 228 15.34 38.66 47.71
C ALA A 228 13.98 39.38 47.74
#